data_AF-A0A504YIB5-F1
#
_entry.id   AF-A0A504YIB5-F1
#
_cell.length_a   1.000
_cell.length_b   1.000
_cell.length_c   1.000
_cell.angle_alpha   90.00
_cell.angle_beta   90.00
_cell.angle_gamma   90.00
#
_symmetry.space_group_name_H-M   'P 1'
#
loop_
_entity.id
_entity.type
_entity.pdbx_description
1 polymer ?
#
loop_
_entity_poly.entity_id
_entity_poly.type
_entity_poly.pdbx_seq_one_letter_code
_entity_poly.pdbx_strand_id
1 'polypeptide(L)'
;MGFHTDEVEFDKQAPLVSISIGPTGIYLLEAQTRIQPDPHFPHTSDPTSVIPLALRHGDVVVMLGRSRLAKHAVPAILFHHTRNGLSSEAGQTASRCAHRLCSDCSARAEITRYKQDSRICSKCIALTDYLLSTRINMNVRQVVPYGYRFSDFAA
;
A
#
# COMPACT_ATOMS: atom_id res chain seq x y z
N MET A 1 -12.26 -0.75 3.38
CA MET A 1 -12.22 0.49 4.17
C MET A 1 -13.05 1.52 3.43
N GLY A 2 -14.04 2.13 4.10
CA GLY A 2 -15.00 3.06 3.49
C GLY A 2 -14.41 4.46 3.27
N PHE A 3 -15.21 5.36 2.66
CA PHE A 3 -14.82 6.75 2.49
C PHE A 3 -14.66 7.46 3.84
N HIS A 4 -13.52 8.10 4.02
CA HIS A 4 -13.20 8.89 5.22
C HIS A 4 -12.16 9.96 4.86
N THR A 5 -11.95 10.89 5.80
CA THR A 5 -10.89 11.90 5.75
C THR A 5 -10.00 11.71 6.97
N ASP A 6 -8.71 11.88 6.78
CA ASP A 6 -7.70 11.80 7.82
C ASP A 6 -7.44 13.19 8.42
N GLU A 7 -8.11 13.53 9.51
CA GLU A 7 -8.08 14.90 10.05
C GLU A 7 -7.87 15.00 11.57
N VAL A 8 -7.49 13.89 12.21
CA VAL A 8 -7.30 13.83 13.67
C VAL A 8 -6.01 14.49 14.14
N GLU A 9 -5.02 14.67 13.25
CA GLU A 9 -3.75 15.30 13.59
C GLU A 9 -3.90 16.81 13.84
N PHE A 10 -3.07 17.36 14.74
CA PHE A 10 -2.96 18.81 14.92
C PHE A 10 -2.29 19.45 13.70
N ASP A 11 -1.21 18.84 13.20
CA ASP A 11 -0.55 19.27 11.97
C ASP A 11 -1.22 18.67 10.72
N LYS A 12 -2.21 19.40 10.18
CA LYS A 12 -2.87 19.07 8.92
C LYS A 12 -2.11 19.54 7.68
N GLN A 13 -0.99 20.26 7.84
CA GLN A 13 -0.16 20.72 6.73
C GLN A 13 0.94 19.71 6.39
N ALA A 14 1.39 18.94 7.38
CA ALA A 14 2.36 17.87 7.17
C ALA A 14 1.80 16.74 6.26
N PRO A 15 2.67 16.10 5.46
CA PRO A 15 2.28 15.00 4.58
C PRO A 15 1.68 13.81 5.33
N LEU A 16 0.81 13.11 4.63
CA LEU A 16 0.44 11.73 4.94
C LEU A 16 1.08 10.82 3.88
N VAL A 17 1.87 9.85 4.33
CA VAL A 17 2.52 8.87 3.46
C VAL A 17 1.85 7.51 3.66
N SER A 18 1.33 6.92 2.59
CA SER A 18 0.67 5.61 2.59
C SER A 18 1.48 4.63 1.73
N ILE A 19 1.93 3.53 2.33
CA ILE A 19 2.77 2.51 1.68
C ILE A 19 1.96 1.23 1.50
N SER A 20 1.97 0.71 0.28
CA SER A 20 1.20 -0.46 -0.13
C SER A 20 2.06 -1.71 -0.22
N ILE A 21 1.71 -2.79 0.48
CA ILE A 21 2.43 -4.08 0.39
C ILE A 21 1.43 -5.22 0.19
N GLY A 22 1.64 -6.03 -0.85
CA GLY A 22 0.83 -7.22 -1.13
C GLY A 22 -0.01 -7.06 -2.40
N PRO A 23 -1.20 -7.67 -2.47
CA PRO A 23 -2.09 -7.58 -3.63
C PRO A 23 -2.52 -6.14 -3.93
N THR A 24 -2.91 -5.90 -5.19
CA THR A 24 -3.33 -4.58 -5.67
C THR A 24 -4.60 -4.13 -4.98
N GLY A 25 -4.60 -2.92 -4.42
CA GLY A 25 -5.80 -2.27 -3.88
C GLY A 25 -6.37 -1.27 -4.89
N ILE A 26 -7.70 -1.20 -4.99
CA ILE A 26 -8.37 -0.08 -5.63
C ILE A 26 -8.48 1.03 -4.59
N TYR A 27 -7.78 2.14 -4.82
CA TYR A 27 -7.81 3.33 -3.98
C TYR A 27 -8.65 4.39 -4.67
N LEU A 28 -9.63 4.94 -3.96
CA LEU A 28 -10.47 6.02 -4.47
C LEU A 28 -10.04 7.31 -3.79
N LEU A 29 -9.78 8.36 -4.56
CA LEU A 29 -9.41 9.69 -4.05
C LEU A 29 -10.38 10.74 -4.58
N GLU A 30 -10.97 11.52 -3.69
CA GLU A 30 -11.77 12.68 -4.08
C GLU A 30 -10.87 13.83 -4.55
N ALA A 31 -11.00 14.20 -5.81
CA ALA A 31 -10.48 15.42 -6.39
C ALA A 31 -11.36 16.61 -6.03
N GLN A 32 -10.75 17.79 -6.00
CA GLN A 32 -11.44 19.03 -5.68
C GLN A 32 -12.42 19.47 -6.79
N THR A 33 -12.14 19.09 -8.04
CA THR A 33 -12.97 19.41 -9.20
C THR A 33 -13.50 18.13 -9.81
N ARG A 34 -14.67 18.20 -10.46
CA ARG A 34 -15.16 17.08 -11.25
C ARG A 34 -14.21 16.81 -12.42
N ILE A 35 -14.04 15.54 -12.72
CA ILE A 35 -13.16 15.01 -13.75
C ILE A 35 -14.02 14.22 -14.73
N GLN A 36 -13.76 14.42 -16.02
CA GLN A 36 -14.36 13.59 -17.04
C GLN A 36 -13.54 12.30 -17.19
N PRO A 37 -14.15 11.12 -17.14
CA PRO A 37 -13.46 9.86 -17.43
C PRO A 37 -12.92 9.86 -18.86
N ASP A 38 -11.63 9.55 -19.01
CA ASP A 38 -10.96 9.33 -20.30
C ASP A 38 -10.14 8.02 -20.22
N PRO A 39 -10.44 6.99 -21.04
CA PRO A 39 -11.48 6.94 -22.07
C PRO A 39 -12.90 6.98 -21.48
N HIS A 40 -13.87 7.46 -22.27
CA HIS A 40 -15.28 7.34 -21.93
C HIS A 40 -15.68 5.87 -21.84
N PHE A 41 -16.01 5.40 -20.65
CA PHE A 41 -16.64 4.10 -20.49
C PHE A 41 -18.16 4.24 -20.67
N PRO A 42 -18.85 3.28 -21.34
CA PRO A 42 -20.28 3.37 -21.68
C PRO A 42 -21.23 3.58 -20.48
N HIS A 43 -20.75 3.32 -19.26
CA HIS A 43 -21.52 3.42 -18.01
C HIS A 43 -21.09 4.59 -17.12
N THR A 44 -20.20 5.46 -17.59
CA THR A 44 -19.71 6.63 -16.85
C THR A 44 -19.82 7.88 -17.72
N SER A 45 -21.04 8.37 -17.92
CA SER A 45 -21.29 9.63 -18.64
C SER A 45 -21.09 10.87 -17.76
N ASP A 46 -21.28 10.72 -16.45
CA ASP A 46 -21.36 11.86 -15.56
C ASP A 46 -19.98 12.20 -14.97
N PRO A 47 -19.58 13.49 -14.99
CA PRO A 47 -18.34 13.93 -14.35
C PRO A 47 -18.33 13.54 -12.87
N THR A 48 -17.26 12.87 -12.43
CA THR A 48 -17.10 12.43 -11.03
C THR A 48 -15.97 13.21 -10.36
N SER A 49 -16.05 13.43 -9.06
CA SER A 49 -14.90 13.92 -8.29
C SER A 49 -13.98 12.77 -7.85
N VAL A 50 -14.32 11.51 -8.11
CA VAL A 50 -13.55 10.37 -7.58
C VAL A 50 -12.57 9.82 -8.62
N ILE A 51 -11.28 9.83 -8.29
CA ILE A 51 -10.21 9.23 -9.08
C ILE A 51 -9.92 7.82 -8.54
N PRO A 52 -10.10 6.76 -9.34
CA PRO A 52 -9.62 5.44 -9.00
C PRO A 52 -8.13 5.28 -9.33
N LEU A 53 -7.36 4.77 -8.37
CA LEU A 53 -5.94 4.43 -8.50
C LEU A 53 -5.74 2.95 -8.16
N ALA A 54 -4.99 2.23 -8.98
CA ALA A 54 -4.59 0.85 -8.67
C ALA A 54 -3.24 0.88 -7.94
N LEU A 55 -3.27 0.69 -6.62
CA LEU A 55 -2.05 0.69 -5.78
C LEU A 55 -1.50 -0.73 -5.66
N ARG A 56 -0.38 -0.98 -6.34
CA ARG A 56 0.33 -2.27 -6.41
C ARG A 56 1.28 -2.46 -5.23
N HIS A 57 1.98 -3.59 -5.24
CA HIS A 57 3.03 -3.88 -4.26
C HIS A 57 4.17 -2.87 -4.38
N GLY A 58 4.50 -2.18 -3.29
CA GLY A 58 5.58 -1.20 -3.23
C GLY A 58 5.15 0.23 -3.55
N ASP A 59 3.94 0.46 -4.06
CA ASP A 59 3.46 1.81 -4.37
C ASP A 59 3.34 2.66 -3.10
N VAL A 60 3.76 3.92 -3.22
CA VAL A 60 3.70 4.93 -2.16
C VAL A 60 2.85 6.10 -2.63
N VAL A 61 1.84 6.45 -1.84
CA VAL A 61 1.03 7.65 -2.04
C VAL A 61 1.44 8.69 -1.00
N VAL A 62 1.77 9.89 -1.47
CA VAL A 62 2.07 11.04 -0.60
C VAL A 62 0.98 12.09 -0.80
N MET A 63 0.20 12.34 0.24
CA MET A 63 -0.88 13.33 0.24
C MET A 63 -0.43 14.60 0.98
N LEU A 64 -0.51 15.73 0.30
CA LEU A 64 0.01 17.04 0.70
C LEU A 64 -1.02 18.13 0.36
N GLY A 65 -0.99 19.25 1.07
CA GLY A 65 -1.86 20.39 0.78
C GLY A 65 -3.33 19.98 0.72
N ARG A 66 -4.01 20.21 -0.40
CA ARG A 66 -5.44 19.89 -0.54
C ARG A 66 -5.74 18.39 -0.55
N SER A 67 -4.85 17.54 -1.09
CA SER A 67 -5.08 16.09 -1.10
C SER A 67 -4.94 15.45 0.29
N ARG A 68 -4.25 16.12 1.22
CA ARG A 68 -4.08 15.67 2.62
C ARG A 68 -5.40 15.52 3.37
N LEU A 69 -6.42 16.29 2.98
CA LEU A 69 -7.76 16.30 3.56
C LEU A 69 -8.85 15.81 2.58
N ALA A 70 -8.45 15.23 1.45
CA ALA A 70 -9.39 14.64 0.50
C ALA A 70 -10.00 13.36 1.07
N LYS A 71 -11.30 13.15 0.80
CA LYS A 71 -11.94 11.87 1.12
C LYS A 71 -11.31 10.77 0.29
N HIS A 72 -11.08 9.63 0.91
CA HIS A 72 -10.54 8.48 0.23
C HIS A 72 -11.05 7.17 0.81
N ALA A 73 -10.96 6.11 0.00
CA ALA A 73 -11.43 4.78 0.35
C ALA A 73 -10.58 3.69 -0.31
N VAL A 74 -10.66 2.48 0.24
CA VAL A 74 -10.16 1.26 -0.41
C VAL A 74 -11.31 0.25 -0.44
N PRO A 75 -12.18 0.30 -1.47
CA PRO A 75 -13.35 -0.57 -1.57
C PRO A 75 -13.01 -2.02 -1.93
N ALA A 76 -11.91 -2.26 -2.65
CA ALA A 76 -11.61 -3.59 -3.18
C ALA A 76 -10.11 -3.90 -3.13
N ILE A 77 -9.81 -5.18 -2.90
CA ILE A 77 -8.48 -5.78 -3.03
C ILE A 77 -8.57 -6.81 -4.14
N LEU A 78 -7.68 -6.71 -5.12
CA LEU A 78 -7.63 -7.59 -6.27
C LEU A 78 -6.60 -8.70 -6.02
N PHE A 79 -7.10 -9.88 -5.71
CA PHE A 79 -6.28 -11.08 -5.62
C PHE A 79 -6.07 -11.67 -7.02
N HIS A 80 -4.81 -11.78 -7.45
CA HIS A 80 -4.49 -12.49 -8.68
C HIS A 80 -4.59 -14.00 -8.45
N HIS A 81 -5.65 -14.60 -8.98
CA HIS A 81 -5.73 -16.05 -9.15
C HIS A 81 -5.03 -16.42 -10.47
N THR A 82 -3.73 -16.71 -10.43
CA THR A 82 -3.07 -17.27 -11.62
C THR A 82 -3.17 -18.79 -11.61
N ARG A 83 -3.98 -19.33 -12.53
CA ARG A 83 -4.05 -20.77 -12.84
C ARG A 83 -2.69 -21.36 -13.26
N ASN A 84 -1.72 -20.52 -13.65
CA ASN A 84 -0.43 -20.89 -14.26
C ASN A 84 0.80 -20.27 -13.58
N GLY A 85 0.79 -20.00 -12.27
CA GLY A 85 2.03 -19.84 -11.49
C GLY A 85 2.88 -18.58 -11.77
N LEU A 86 2.36 -17.57 -12.47
CA LEU A 86 2.93 -16.22 -12.43
C LEU A 86 2.62 -15.65 -11.04
N SER A 87 3.59 -15.79 -10.13
CA SER A 87 3.53 -15.15 -8.81
C SER A 87 3.40 -13.65 -9.01
N SER A 88 2.44 -13.03 -8.32
CA SER A 88 2.30 -11.58 -8.28
C SER A 88 3.65 -10.92 -7.96
N GLU A 89 3.85 -9.67 -8.37
CA GLU A 89 5.06 -8.90 -7.99
C GLU A 89 5.31 -8.96 -6.48
N ALA A 90 4.22 -8.97 -5.69
CA ALA A 90 4.23 -9.22 -4.26
C ALA A 90 4.79 -10.60 -3.89
N GLY A 91 4.34 -11.68 -4.52
CA GLY A 91 4.83 -13.04 -4.28
C GLY A 91 6.31 -13.23 -4.65
N GLN A 92 6.75 -12.65 -5.77
CA GLN A 92 8.16 -12.68 -6.19
C GLN A 92 9.04 -11.91 -5.20
N THR A 93 8.60 -10.71 -4.81
CA THR A 93 9.33 -9.87 -3.86
C THR A 93 9.35 -10.51 -2.47
N ALA A 94 8.22 -11.04 -2.00
CA ALA A 94 8.12 -11.78 -0.75
C ALA A 94 9.09 -12.96 -0.73
N SER A 95 9.09 -13.79 -1.78
CA SER A 95 10.00 -14.94 -1.88
C SER A 95 11.47 -14.52 -1.86
N ARG A 96 11.83 -13.43 -2.55
CA ARG A 96 13.21 -12.90 -2.59
C ARG A 96 13.64 -12.29 -1.24
N CYS A 97 12.77 -11.51 -0.62
CA CYS A 97 13.06 -10.79 0.62
C CYS A 97 13.03 -11.72 1.83
N ALA A 98 12.07 -12.65 1.88
CA ALA A 98 11.92 -13.58 2.99
C ALA A 98 13.21 -14.37 3.23
N HIS A 99 13.86 -14.86 2.18
CA HIS A 99 15.09 -15.64 2.32
C HIS A 99 16.29 -14.79 2.76
N ARG A 100 16.39 -13.55 2.30
CA ARG A 100 17.48 -12.62 2.66
C ARG A 100 17.35 -12.07 4.08
N LEU A 101 16.13 -11.82 4.54
CA LEU A 101 15.87 -11.19 5.84
C LEU A 101 15.70 -12.21 6.98
N CYS A 102 15.33 -13.45 6.66
CA CYS A 102 15.18 -14.50 7.66
C CYS A 102 16.55 -14.92 8.17
N SER A 103 16.83 -14.71 9.47
CA SER A 103 18.06 -15.12 10.16
C SER A 103 18.46 -16.56 9.89
N ASP A 104 17.47 -17.46 9.82
CA ASP A 104 17.67 -18.90 9.67
C ASP A 104 18.08 -19.27 8.23
N CYS A 105 17.74 -18.41 7.27
CA CYS A 105 18.09 -18.54 5.85
C CYS A 105 19.34 -17.72 5.50
N SER A 106 19.47 -16.50 6.04
CA SER A 106 20.53 -15.55 5.76
C SER A 106 21.87 -15.97 6.37
N ALA A 107 21.86 -16.69 7.49
CA ALA A 107 23.07 -17.33 8.04
C ALA A 107 23.65 -18.44 7.13
N ARG A 108 22.89 -18.93 6.13
CA ARG A 108 23.36 -19.89 5.13
C ARG A 108 23.67 -19.24 3.77
N ALA A 109 23.54 -17.92 3.63
CA ALA A 109 23.53 -17.21 2.36
C ALA A 109 24.92 -16.87 1.78
N GLU A 110 26.03 -17.23 2.43
CA GLU A 110 27.36 -17.18 1.79
C GLU A 110 27.53 -18.23 0.69
N ILE A 111 26.69 -19.26 0.65
CA ILE A 111 26.75 -20.32 -0.35
C ILE A 111 25.46 -20.29 -1.16
N THR A 112 25.60 -20.19 -2.48
CA THR A 112 24.57 -20.28 -3.52
C THR A 112 23.69 -19.05 -3.77
N ARG A 113 24.31 -18.01 -4.34
CA ARG A 113 23.75 -17.46 -5.58
C ARG A 113 23.61 -18.65 -6.55
N TYR A 114 22.40 -18.94 -7.04
CA TYR A 114 22.19 -19.86 -8.18
C TYR A 114 22.22 -21.38 -7.89
N LYS A 115 21.45 -21.88 -6.91
CA LYS A 115 20.91 -23.27 -7.00
C LYS A 115 19.41 -23.28 -6.76
N GLN A 116 18.68 -23.77 -7.74
CA GLN A 116 17.21 -23.84 -7.84
C GLN A 116 16.53 -24.80 -6.84
N ASP A 117 17.25 -25.32 -5.84
CA ASP A 117 16.75 -26.33 -4.88
C ASP A 117 16.95 -25.94 -3.41
N SER A 118 16.94 -24.64 -3.08
CA SER A 118 16.98 -24.23 -1.67
C SER A 118 15.60 -24.40 -1.04
N ARG A 119 15.44 -25.39 -0.15
CA ARG A 119 14.23 -25.55 0.69
C ARG A 119 13.94 -24.22 1.40
N ILE A 120 12.87 -23.53 1.00
CA ILE A 120 12.40 -22.32 1.67
C ILE A 120 12.00 -22.72 3.09
N CYS A 121 12.51 -22.04 4.12
CA CYS A 121 12.16 -22.40 5.50
C CYS A 121 10.68 -22.08 5.78
N SER A 122 10.09 -22.74 6.78
CA SER A 122 8.67 -22.58 7.14
C SER A 122 8.27 -21.13 7.42
N LYS A 123 9.16 -20.32 8.02
CA LYS A 123 8.92 -18.88 8.26
C LYS A 123 8.80 -18.09 6.96
N CYS A 124 9.67 -18.37 5.99
CA CYS A 124 9.65 -17.71 4.68
C CYS A 124 8.43 -18.12 3.84
N ILE A 125 7.98 -19.38 3.96
CA ILE A 125 6.72 -19.85 3.36
C ILE A 125 5.55 -19.10 3.98
N ALA A 126 5.44 -19.08 5.31
CA ALA A 126 4.36 -18.40 6.02
C ALA A 126 4.27 -16.90 5.66
N LEU A 127 5.41 -16.21 5.57
CA LEU A 127 5.43 -14.80 5.15
C LEU A 127 4.96 -14.63 3.70
N THR A 128 5.39 -15.50 2.79
CA THR A 128 4.97 -15.46 1.39
C THR A 128 3.46 -15.70 1.28
N ASP A 129 2.94 -16.72 1.95
CA ASP A 129 1.51 -17.05 1.96
C ASP A 129 0.66 -15.90 2.52
N TYR A 130 1.14 -15.26 3.60
CA TYR A 130 0.50 -14.08 4.15
C TYR A 130 0.45 -12.93 3.14
N LEU A 131 1.57 -12.64 2.47
CA LEU A 131 1.65 -11.55 1.48
C LEU A 131 0.90 -11.84 0.16
N LEU A 132 0.59 -13.10 -0.13
CA LEU A 132 -0.24 -13.49 -1.27
C LEU A 132 -1.74 -13.36 -0.99
N SER A 133 -2.14 -13.54 0.27
CA SER A 133 -3.55 -13.53 0.70
C SER A 133 -3.97 -12.27 1.46
N THR A 134 -3.01 -11.40 1.79
CA THR A 134 -3.26 -10.20 2.60
C THR A 134 -2.59 -8.98 2.00
N ARG A 135 -3.32 -7.86 2.03
CA ARG A 135 -2.77 -6.53 1.71
C ARG A 135 -2.48 -5.78 3.01
N ILE A 136 -1.27 -5.27 3.13
CA ILE A 136 -0.83 -4.42 4.24
C ILE A 136 -0.77 -2.98 3.73
N ASN A 137 -1.29 -2.05 4.53
CA ASN A 137 -1.13 -0.63 4.32
C ASN A 137 -0.44 -0.02 5.53
N MET A 138 0.61 0.77 5.32
CA MET A 138 1.31 1.49 6.39
C MET A 138 1.13 2.99 6.16
N ASN A 139 0.59 3.69 7.15
CA ASN A 139 0.41 5.14 7.11
C ASN A 139 1.38 5.82 8.08
N VAL A 140 2.14 6.80 7.59
CA VAL A 140 3.06 7.61 8.38
C VAL A 140 2.61 9.06 8.34
N ARG A 141 2.57 9.70 9.51
CA ARG A 141 2.03 11.06 9.71
C ARG A 141 2.80 11.79 10.79
N GLN A 142 2.91 13.10 10.64
CA GLN A 142 3.29 13.98 11.72
C GLN A 142 2.03 14.45 12.46
N VAL A 143 1.97 14.21 13.76
CA VAL A 143 0.78 14.53 14.56
C VAL A 143 0.83 15.95 15.10
N VAL A 144 2.00 16.37 15.59
CA VAL A 144 2.24 17.68 16.23
C VAL A 144 3.12 18.53 15.32
N PRO A 145 2.82 19.83 15.11
CA PRO A 145 3.65 20.70 14.29
C PRO A 145 5.07 20.84 14.84
N TYR A 146 6.02 21.11 13.95
CA TYR A 146 7.41 21.34 14.35
C TYR A 146 7.50 22.52 15.33
N GLY A 147 8.25 22.33 16.42
CA GLY A 147 8.41 23.34 17.47
C GLY A 147 7.36 23.28 18.58
N TYR A 148 6.36 22.40 18.47
CA TYR A 148 5.31 22.23 19.48
C TYR A 148 5.38 20.85 20.15
N ARG A 149 4.69 20.71 21.28
CA ARG A 149 4.48 19.48 22.04
C ARG A 149 3.00 19.18 22.14
N PHE A 150 2.65 17.92 22.42
CA PHE A 150 1.26 17.53 22.67
C PHE A 150 0.57 18.36 23.77
N SER A 151 1.32 18.74 24.82
CA SER A 151 0.82 19.56 25.93
C SER A 151 0.31 20.94 25.49
N ASP A 152 0.82 21.47 24.37
CA ASP A 152 0.47 22.81 23.90
C ASP A 152 -0.94 22.84 23.28
N PHE A 153 -1.57 21.68 23.10
CA PHE A 153 -2.92 21.49 22.57
C PHE A 153 -3.88 20.83 23.58
N ALA A 154 -3.40 20.49 24.78
CA ALA A 154 -4.24 19.98 25.86
C ALA A 154 -4.83 21.18 26.63
N ALA A 155 -6.15 21.31 26.60
CA ALA A 155 -6.89 22.27 27.43
C ALA A 155 -7.09 21.73 28.85
#